data_AF-A0A9D2S0F9-F1
#
_entry.id   AF-A0A9D2S0F9-F1
#
_cell.length_a   1.000
_cell.length_b   1.000
_cell.length_c   1.000
_cell.angle_alpha   90.00
_cell.angle_beta   90.00
_cell.angle_gamma   90.00
#
_symmetry.space_group_name_H-M   'P 1'
#
loop_
_entity.id
_entity.type
_entity.pdbx_description
1 polymer ?
#
loop_
_entity_poly.entity_id
_entity_poly.type
_entity_poly.pdbx_seq_one_letter_code
_entity_poly.pdbx_strand_id
1 'polypeptide(L)'
;MAAFIKGKELCRGFFEQVAKPILDRGFPGLVYSAGLLGYGSDVLGYDDVVSTDHMWGPRFYLFLREEDKALQPHILEAFSQEFPYTYRGYSVHFSRPDPNDKGIRHAEAITQGQVDPLIFFHTFEEYLDFYLGTHHPETLTDVEWLSLPEHHLLALAKAEFYVDMLHCQERLEPLRFYPENVWLYLVASCWSLVAEEQAFVKRCASVGDSLGSALVCGRIAERLMRLCFLYCRQYAPYSKWFGTAFQQLPIPQELKDAIGAAVAATDTAQREDNLVRAQQLTAQLHNSLGVTEAVPAEIVPYFGRDIQVIYADKISHTVRGHVQGALASAPLIGSLSQVANFTTLYEDIPLRRRVEGLYQE
;
A
#
# COMPACT_ATOMS: atom_id res chain seq x y z
N MET A 1 0.53 -11.68 -31.14
CA MET A 1 0.98 -11.01 -29.90
C MET A 1 1.28 -12.10 -28.89
N ALA A 2 2.44 -12.06 -28.24
CA ALA A 2 2.67 -12.91 -27.08
C ALA A 2 1.60 -12.59 -26.02
N ALA A 3 1.11 -13.59 -25.30
CA ALA A 3 0.22 -13.35 -24.18
C ALA A 3 0.94 -12.46 -23.16
N PHE A 4 0.23 -11.50 -22.59
CA PHE A 4 0.78 -10.61 -21.56
C PHE A 4 1.29 -11.43 -20.39
N ILE A 5 2.55 -11.21 -20.01
CA ILE A 5 3.19 -11.81 -18.84
C ILE A 5 3.19 -10.79 -17.69
N LYS A 6 2.85 -11.25 -16.50
CA LYS A 6 2.92 -10.42 -15.29
C LYS A 6 4.36 -10.07 -14.98
N GLY A 7 4.61 -8.84 -14.55
CA GLY A 7 5.93 -8.31 -14.28
C GLY A 7 6.69 -9.13 -13.23
N LYS A 8 6.01 -9.68 -12.22
CA LYS A 8 6.63 -10.63 -11.27
C LYS A 8 7.26 -11.84 -11.94
N GLU A 9 6.50 -12.50 -12.83
CA GLU A 9 6.97 -13.67 -13.56
C GLU A 9 8.09 -13.29 -14.55
N LEU A 10 7.92 -12.16 -15.25
CA LEU A 10 8.91 -11.64 -16.18
C LEU A 10 10.25 -11.36 -15.48
N CYS A 11 10.23 -10.62 -14.38
CA CYS A 11 11.42 -10.18 -13.65
C CYS A 11 12.13 -11.36 -12.99
N ARG A 12 11.40 -12.27 -12.32
CA ARG A 12 11.97 -13.47 -11.72
C ARG A 12 12.66 -14.33 -12.78
N GLY A 13 11.95 -14.62 -13.88
CA GLY A 13 12.52 -15.42 -14.95
C GLY A 13 13.73 -14.76 -15.60
N PHE A 14 13.70 -13.44 -15.81
CA PHE A 14 14.83 -12.70 -16.36
C PHE A 14 16.06 -12.78 -15.45
N PHE A 15 15.87 -12.59 -14.14
CA PHE A 15 16.94 -12.72 -13.17
C PHE A 15 17.53 -14.14 -13.17
N GLU A 16 16.69 -15.17 -13.03
CA GLU A 16 17.13 -16.57 -12.91
C GLU A 16 17.81 -17.08 -14.19
N GLN A 17 17.30 -16.71 -15.37
CA GLN A 17 17.73 -17.27 -16.66
C GLN A 17 18.85 -16.46 -17.33
N VAL A 18 18.95 -15.16 -17.03
CA VAL A 18 19.88 -14.24 -17.71
C VAL A 18 20.88 -13.64 -16.73
N ALA A 19 20.43 -12.92 -15.71
CA ALA A 19 21.33 -12.15 -14.84
C ALA A 19 22.16 -13.03 -13.91
N LYS A 20 21.54 -14.01 -13.25
CA LYS A 20 22.20 -14.88 -12.28
C LYS A 20 23.37 -15.67 -12.90
N PRO A 21 23.26 -16.31 -14.09
CA PRO A 21 24.39 -16.97 -14.73
C PRO A 21 25.59 -16.06 -15.02
N ILE A 22 25.35 -14.77 -15.34
CA ILE A 22 26.41 -13.78 -15.55
C ILE A 22 27.11 -13.46 -14.23
N LEU A 23 26.34 -13.23 -13.15
CA LEU A 23 26.89 -13.01 -11.81
C LEU A 23 27.71 -14.20 -11.32
N ASP A 24 27.18 -15.42 -11.44
CA ASP A 24 27.84 -16.64 -10.97
C ASP A 24 29.19 -16.88 -11.68
N ARG A 25 29.31 -16.53 -12.97
CA ARG A 25 30.53 -16.70 -13.76
C ARG A 25 31.51 -15.54 -13.60
N GLY A 26 31.03 -14.30 -13.66
CA GLY A 26 31.85 -13.08 -13.69
C GLY A 26 32.27 -12.58 -12.31
N PHE A 27 31.49 -12.89 -11.28
CA PHE A 27 31.69 -12.40 -9.91
C PHE A 27 31.57 -13.54 -8.89
N PRO A 28 32.40 -14.60 -9.02
CA PRO A 28 32.35 -15.74 -8.12
C PRO A 28 32.65 -15.31 -6.68
N GLY A 29 31.74 -15.60 -5.76
CA GLY A 29 31.86 -15.22 -4.35
C GLY A 29 31.24 -13.87 -3.99
N LEU A 30 30.62 -13.17 -4.94
CA LEU A 30 29.80 -11.99 -4.63
C LEU A 30 28.64 -12.39 -3.73
N VAL A 31 28.54 -11.75 -2.56
CA VAL A 31 27.40 -11.90 -1.65
C VAL A 31 26.42 -10.78 -1.95
N TYR A 32 25.22 -11.14 -2.39
CA TYR A 32 24.19 -10.18 -2.79
C TYR A 32 22.79 -10.69 -2.47
N SER A 33 21.84 -9.76 -2.41
CA SER A 33 20.40 -10.07 -2.48
C SER A 33 19.84 -9.46 -3.76
N ALA A 34 18.92 -10.16 -4.43
CA ALA A 34 18.30 -9.68 -5.65
C ALA A 34 16.80 -9.96 -5.64
N GLY A 35 16.00 -9.02 -6.10
CA GLY A 35 14.55 -9.16 -6.04
C GLY A 35 13.78 -8.05 -6.75
N LEU A 36 12.45 -8.16 -6.71
CA LEU A 36 11.53 -7.14 -7.17
C LEU A 36 10.81 -6.52 -5.97
N LEU A 37 10.96 -5.22 -5.82
CA LEU A 37 10.38 -4.42 -4.74
C LEU A 37 10.33 -2.94 -5.12
N GLY A 38 9.72 -2.12 -4.27
CA GLY A 38 9.57 -0.69 -4.49
C GLY A 38 8.33 -0.32 -5.31
N TYR A 39 8.45 0.71 -6.12
CA TYR A 39 7.34 1.24 -6.90
C TYR A 39 7.00 0.34 -8.09
N GLY A 40 5.76 0.43 -8.59
CA GLY A 40 5.34 -0.21 -9.84
C GLY A 40 4.12 -1.11 -9.68
N SER A 41 3.31 -1.19 -10.74
CA SER A 41 2.14 -2.07 -10.81
C SER A 41 2.52 -3.55 -10.78
N ASP A 42 3.70 -3.87 -11.30
CA ASP A 42 4.31 -5.20 -11.34
C ASP A 42 4.63 -5.74 -9.95
N VAL A 43 5.15 -4.89 -9.05
CA VAL A 43 5.47 -5.27 -7.66
C VAL A 43 4.23 -5.75 -6.91
N LEU A 44 3.06 -5.15 -7.18
CA LEU A 44 1.80 -5.53 -6.56
C LEU A 44 1.01 -6.59 -7.36
N GLY A 45 1.41 -6.87 -8.61
CA GLY A 45 0.70 -7.78 -9.51
C GLY A 45 -0.55 -7.18 -10.18
N TYR A 46 -0.73 -5.86 -10.07
CA TYR A 46 -1.81 -5.11 -10.72
C TYR A 46 -1.44 -4.62 -12.12
N ASP A 47 -0.28 -5.01 -12.63
CA ASP A 47 0.16 -4.62 -13.96
C ASP A 47 -0.67 -5.27 -15.06
N ASP A 48 -0.97 -4.48 -16.07
CA ASP A 48 -1.62 -4.88 -17.30
C ASP A 48 -0.85 -4.27 -18.48
N VAL A 49 -1.35 -4.53 -19.70
CA VAL A 49 -0.79 -4.03 -20.96
C VAL A 49 -0.68 -2.50 -20.99
N VAL A 50 -1.54 -1.77 -20.28
CA VAL A 50 -1.52 -0.30 -20.28
C VAL A 50 -0.39 0.22 -19.39
N SER A 51 -0.15 -0.44 -18.25
CA SER A 51 0.86 -0.02 -17.28
C SER A 51 2.32 -0.42 -17.61
N THR A 52 2.60 -0.83 -18.85
CA THR A 52 3.95 -1.25 -19.26
C THR A 52 4.83 -0.12 -19.81
N ASP A 53 4.33 1.10 -19.84
CA ASP A 53 4.95 2.24 -20.51
C ASP A 53 5.99 2.99 -19.65
N HIS A 54 5.93 2.90 -18.31
CA HIS A 54 6.87 3.59 -17.40
C HIS A 54 7.53 2.60 -16.43
N MET A 55 8.87 2.51 -16.47
CA MET A 55 9.67 1.71 -15.51
C MET A 55 9.22 0.25 -15.34
N TRP A 56 8.62 -0.34 -16.38
CA TRP A 56 8.13 -1.71 -16.39
C TRP A 56 8.89 -2.52 -17.46
N GLY A 57 9.24 -3.76 -17.13
CA GLY A 57 9.92 -4.70 -18.03
C GLY A 57 10.86 -5.61 -17.25
N PRO A 58 11.83 -6.28 -17.90
CA PRO A 58 12.81 -7.12 -17.24
C PRO A 58 13.73 -6.29 -16.30
N ARG A 59 13.38 -6.24 -15.02
CA ARG A 59 14.06 -5.41 -14.01
C ARG A 59 14.22 -6.14 -12.68
N PHE A 60 15.17 -5.68 -11.88
CA PHE A 60 15.31 -6.10 -10.47
C PHE A 60 16.19 -5.10 -9.71
N TYR A 61 16.11 -5.17 -8.39
CA TYR A 61 17.08 -4.57 -7.49
C TYR A 61 18.18 -5.58 -7.19
N LEU A 62 19.43 -5.11 -7.20
CA LEU A 62 20.61 -5.84 -6.77
C LEU A 62 21.22 -5.13 -5.57
N PHE A 63 21.09 -5.75 -4.40
CA PHE A 63 21.66 -5.25 -3.16
C PHE A 63 23.05 -5.83 -2.94
N LEU A 64 24.01 -4.93 -2.74
CA LEU A 64 25.41 -5.25 -2.48
C LEU A 64 25.76 -4.90 -1.03
N ARG A 65 26.82 -5.51 -0.51
CA ARG A 65 27.46 -5.02 0.71
C ARG A 65 28.16 -3.70 0.44
N GLU A 66 28.36 -2.89 1.48
CA GLU A 66 29.05 -1.61 1.35
C GLU A 66 30.46 -1.77 0.78
N GLU A 67 31.20 -2.81 1.20
CA GLU A 67 32.53 -3.12 0.65
C GLU A 67 32.54 -3.51 -0.83
N ASP A 68 31.43 -4.03 -1.35
CA ASP A 68 31.32 -4.55 -2.72
C ASP A 68 30.76 -3.51 -3.72
N LYS A 69 30.33 -2.33 -3.26
CA LYS A 69 29.75 -1.28 -4.14
C LYS A 69 30.66 -0.84 -5.27
N ALA A 70 31.98 -0.87 -5.06
CA ALA A 70 32.96 -0.55 -6.10
C ALA A 70 32.89 -1.51 -7.31
N LEU A 71 32.24 -2.67 -7.17
CA LEU A 71 32.00 -3.62 -8.26
C LEU A 71 30.81 -3.23 -9.14
N GLN A 72 29.94 -2.31 -8.71
CA GLN A 72 28.74 -1.92 -9.47
C GLN A 72 29.02 -1.58 -10.94
N PRO A 73 30.02 -0.74 -11.30
CA PRO A 73 30.29 -0.42 -12.71
C PRO A 73 30.69 -1.65 -13.53
N HIS A 74 31.43 -2.58 -12.93
CA HIS A 74 31.87 -3.82 -13.59
C HIS A 74 30.68 -4.79 -13.79
N ILE A 75 29.80 -4.91 -12.81
CA ILE A 75 28.58 -5.73 -12.90
C ILE A 75 27.65 -5.17 -13.98
N LEU A 76 27.43 -3.85 -13.96
CA LEU A 76 26.61 -3.18 -14.98
C LEU A 76 27.21 -3.34 -16.37
N GLU A 77 28.53 -3.21 -16.52
CA GLU A 77 29.20 -3.45 -17.81
C GLU A 77 28.99 -4.89 -18.31
N ALA A 78 29.15 -5.89 -17.44
CA ALA A 78 28.89 -7.28 -17.80
C ALA A 78 27.43 -7.49 -18.24
N PHE A 79 26.47 -6.92 -17.51
CA PHE A 79 25.06 -6.95 -17.91
C PHE A 79 24.82 -6.26 -19.26
N SER A 80 25.38 -5.07 -19.47
CA SER A 80 25.23 -4.30 -20.71
C SER A 80 25.80 -5.00 -21.95
N GLN A 81 26.85 -5.80 -21.77
CA GLN A 81 27.50 -6.56 -22.84
C GLN A 81 26.80 -7.89 -23.14
N GLU A 82 26.26 -8.56 -22.12
CA GLU A 82 25.79 -9.94 -22.25
C GLU A 82 24.27 -10.10 -22.26
N PHE A 83 23.51 -9.12 -21.76
CA PHE A 83 22.06 -9.19 -21.80
C PHE A 83 21.54 -9.23 -23.24
N PRO A 84 20.51 -10.04 -23.52
CA PRO A 84 19.86 -10.02 -24.82
C PRO A 84 19.10 -8.70 -25.00
N TYR A 85 18.90 -8.26 -26.24
CA TYR A 85 18.08 -7.07 -26.51
C TYR A 85 16.61 -7.25 -26.11
N THR A 86 16.11 -8.49 -26.14
CA THR A 86 14.75 -8.83 -25.71
C THR A 86 14.72 -10.06 -24.83
N TYR A 87 13.80 -10.07 -23.87
CA TYR A 87 13.48 -11.24 -23.06
C TYR A 87 11.96 -11.45 -23.07
N ARG A 88 11.52 -12.64 -23.50
CA ARG A 88 10.09 -13.00 -23.64
C ARG A 88 9.26 -12.00 -24.44
N GLY A 89 9.87 -11.34 -25.43
CA GLY A 89 9.21 -10.36 -26.29
C GLY A 89 9.21 -8.92 -25.76
N TYR A 90 9.85 -8.66 -24.62
CA TYR A 90 9.99 -7.32 -24.03
C TYR A 90 11.42 -6.83 -24.14
N SER A 91 11.62 -5.52 -24.37
CA SER A 91 12.97 -4.96 -24.43
C SER A 91 13.66 -5.03 -23.07
N VAL A 92 14.94 -5.35 -23.08
CA VAL A 92 15.82 -5.24 -21.90
C VAL A 92 16.51 -3.87 -21.87
N HIS A 93 16.49 -3.14 -22.98
CA HIS A 93 17.07 -1.80 -23.07
C HIS A 93 16.08 -0.71 -22.69
N PHE A 94 16.53 0.24 -21.89
CA PHE A 94 15.76 1.37 -21.41
C PHE A 94 16.44 2.69 -21.75
N SER A 95 15.61 3.71 -21.99
CA SER A 95 16.03 5.09 -22.17
C SER A 95 16.87 5.58 -20.99
N ARG A 96 17.60 6.67 -21.18
CA ARG A 96 18.22 7.39 -20.05
C ARG A 96 17.12 7.93 -19.10
N PRO A 97 17.43 8.10 -17.80
CA PRO A 97 16.50 8.75 -16.87
C PRO A 97 16.08 10.13 -17.39
N ASP A 98 14.77 10.37 -17.51
CA ASP A 98 14.26 11.68 -17.94
C ASP A 98 14.30 12.68 -16.77
N PRO A 99 15.13 13.73 -16.81
CA PRO A 99 15.19 14.72 -15.74
C PRO A 99 13.90 15.53 -15.58
N ASN A 100 13.03 15.58 -16.59
CA ASN A 100 11.74 16.27 -16.55
C ASN A 100 10.60 15.41 -16.01
N ASP A 101 10.82 14.09 -15.91
CA ASP A 101 9.85 13.14 -15.38
C ASP A 101 10.47 12.30 -14.26
N LYS A 102 11.11 12.96 -13.29
CA LYS A 102 11.63 12.32 -12.06
C LYS A 102 12.54 11.10 -12.30
N GLY A 103 13.26 11.07 -13.42
CA GLY A 103 14.15 9.98 -13.79
C GLY A 103 13.46 8.73 -14.33
N ILE A 104 12.18 8.82 -14.72
CA ILE A 104 11.47 7.73 -15.40
C ILE A 104 12.26 7.27 -16.65
N ARG A 105 12.23 5.96 -16.88
CA ARG A 105 12.84 5.31 -18.02
C ARG A 105 11.80 4.48 -18.77
N HIS A 106 11.90 4.47 -20.09
CA HIS A 106 11.00 3.75 -20.99
C HIS A 106 11.75 2.62 -21.70
N ALA A 107 11.06 1.51 -21.96
CA ALA A 107 11.63 0.43 -22.74
C ALA A 107 11.79 0.86 -24.21
N GLU A 108 13.00 0.71 -24.77
CA GLU A 108 13.31 1.09 -26.14
C GLU A 108 13.82 -0.12 -26.92
N ALA A 109 13.29 -0.34 -28.12
CA ALA A 109 13.73 -1.45 -28.96
C ALA A 109 15.06 -1.11 -29.64
N ILE A 110 16.07 -1.95 -29.41
CA ILE A 110 17.36 -1.89 -30.12
C ILE A 110 17.68 -3.25 -30.75
N THR A 111 18.47 -3.22 -31.82
CA THR A 111 18.94 -4.43 -32.53
C THR A 111 20.47 -4.51 -32.60
N GLN A 112 21.17 -3.51 -32.10
CA GLN A 112 22.63 -3.39 -32.07
C GLN A 112 23.05 -2.44 -30.94
N GLY A 113 24.32 -2.51 -30.53
CA GLY A 113 24.86 -1.70 -29.44
C GLY A 113 24.78 -2.41 -28.08
N GLN A 114 25.13 -1.69 -27.02
CA GLN A 114 25.05 -2.21 -25.64
C GLN A 114 23.65 -1.97 -25.06
N VAL A 115 23.21 -2.91 -24.24
CA VAL A 115 21.97 -2.76 -23.47
C VAL A 115 22.24 -1.81 -22.31
N ASP A 116 21.37 -0.82 -22.15
CA ASP A 116 21.24 -0.06 -20.89
C ASP A 116 20.06 -0.64 -20.10
N PRO A 117 20.31 -1.51 -19.09
CA PRO A 117 19.25 -2.28 -18.43
C PRO A 117 18.59 -1.50 -17.29
N LEU A 118 17.37 -1.91 -16.93
CA LEU A 118 16.65 -1.38 -15.77
C LEU A 118 17.02 -2.14 -14.48
N ILE A 119 18.28 -2.05 -14.08
CA ILE A 119 18.78 -2.65 -12.81
C ILE A 119 19.09 -1.55 -11.81
N PHE A 120 18.61 -1.70 -10.59
CA PHE A 120 18.84 -0.77 -9.50
C PHE A 120 19.88 -1.34 -8.53
N PHE A 121 20.93 -0.58 -8.24
CA PHE A 121 22.02 -0.99 -7.35
C PHE A 121 22.00 -0.13 -6.11
N HIS A 122 21.97 -0.76 -4.94
CA HIS A 122 22.00 -0.09 -3.63
C HIS A 122 22.67 -1.00 -2.60
N THR A 123 23.10 -0.46 -1.46
CA THR A 123 23.03 -1.27 -0.24
C THR A 123 21.60 -1.34 0.27
N PHE A 124 21.30 -2.31 1.12
CA PHE A 124 19.93 -2.40 1.64
C PHE A 124 19.60 -1.22 2.57
N GLU A 125 20.59 -0.72 3.31
CA GLU A 125 20.50 0.49 4.12
C GLU A 125 20.15 1.71 3.28
N GLU A 126 20.90 1.96 2.20
CA GLU A 126 20.64 3.10 1.30
C GLU A 126 19.22 3.06 0.72
N TYR A 127 18.77 1.86 0.37
CA TYR A 127 17.42 1.68 -0.15
C TYR A 127 16.34 1.97 0.90
N LEU A 128 16.49 1.49 2.13
CA LEU A 128 15.54 1.77 3.21
C LEU A 128 15.56 3.24 3.62
N ASP A 129 16.73 3.88 3.69
CA ASP A 129 16.83 5.32 3.93
C ASP A 129 16.17 6.13 2.82
N PHE A 130 16.36 5.75 1.56
CA PHE A 130 15.68 6.40 0.44
C PHE A 130 14.16 6.19 0.46
N TYR A 131 13.70 4.98 0.77
CA TYR A 131 12.28 4.60 0.61
C TYR A 131 11.43 4.91 1.85
N LEU A 132 12.01 4.75 3.04
CA LEU A 132 11.37 4.95 4.35
C LEU A 132 11.96 6.10 5.15
N GLY A 133 13.10 6.68 4.78
CA GLY A 133 13.82 7.66 5.60
C GLY A 133 14.47 7.10 6.86
N THR A 134 14.54 5.77 6.98
CA THR A 134 15.29 5.06 8.00
C THR A 134 15.56 3.62 7.57
N HIS A 135 16.78 3.13 7.79
CA HIS A 135 17.16 1.73 7.67
C HIS A 135 17.05 0.93 8.97
N HIS A 136 16.53 1.58 10.02
CA HIS A 136 16.23 1.02 11.35
C HIS A 136 14.72 1.08 11.64
N PRO A 137 13.88 0.36 10.89
CA PRO A 137 12.43 0.38 11.12
C PRO A 137 12.03 -0.14 12.51
N GLU A 138 12.87 -0.96 13.14
CA GLU A 138 12.67 -1.49 14.49
C GLU A 138 12.72 -0.43 15.59
N THR A 139 13.30 0.74 15.33
CA THR A 139 13.42 1.84 16.31
C THR A 139 12.30 2.88 16.19
N LEU A 140 11.39 2.73 15.22
CA LEU A 140 10.31 3.67 15.00
C LEU A 140 9.34 3.69 16.20
N THR A 141 9.05 4.89 16.67
CA THR A 141 7.97 5.13 17.63
C THR A 141 6.60 4.97 16.97
N ASP A 142 5.56 4.76 17.78
CA ASP A 142 4.19 4.65 17.29
C ASP A 142 3.72 5.88 16.47
N VAL A 143 4.21 7.08 16.81
CA VAL A 143 3.89 8.33 16.10
C VAL A 143 4.61 8.40 14.75
N GLU A 144 5.88 8.02 14.69
CA GLU A 144 6.65 7.97 13.43
C GLU A 144 6.03 6.94 12.46
N TRP A 145 5.50 5.83 12.97
CA TRP A 145 4.76 4.86 12.17
C TRP A 145 3.55 5.47 11.43
N LEU A 146 2.85 6.42 12.04
CA LEU A 146 1.69 7.09 11.42
C LEU A 146 2.09 8.04 10.29
N SER A 147 3.36 8.45 10.22
CA SER A 147 3.90 9.32 9.17
C SER A 147 4.36 8.55 7.93
N LEU A 148 4.48 7.21 8.01
CA LEU A 148 4.89 6.39 6.88
C LEU A 148 3.79 6.27 5.82
N PRO A 149 4.11 6.44 4.52
CA PRO A 149 3.15 6.19 3.45
C PRO A 149 2.74 4.72 3.37
N GLU A 150 1.44 4.44 3.46
CA GLU A 150 0.88 3.08 3.45
C GLU A 150 1.24 2.29 2.19
N HIS A 151 1.33 2.95 1.04
CA HIS A 151 1.72 2.29 -0.22
C HIS A 151 3.21 1.94 -0.27
N HIS A 152 4.09 2.69 0.41
CA HIS A 152 5.51 2.29 0.58
C HIS A 152 5.60 1.06 1.48
N LEU A 153 4.87 1.07 2.60
CA LEU A 153 4.77 -0.09 3.48
C LEU A 153 4.26 -1.32 2.73
N LEU A 154 3.21 -1.17 1.91
CA LEU A 154 2.69 -2.24 1.06
C LEU A 154 3.74 -2.77 0.07
N ALA A 155 4.47 -1.89 -0.61
CA ALA A 155 5.50 -2.28 -1.56
C ALA A 155 6.61 -3.11 -0.90
N LEU A 156 7.07 -2.71 0.29
CA LEU A 156 8.04 -3.48 1.06
C LEU A 156 7.43 -4.79 1.59
N ALA A 157 6.20 -4.76 2.10
CA ALA A 157 5.45 -5.94 2.54
C ALA A 157 5.24 -6.98 1.43
N LYS A 158 5.26 -6.54 0.16
CA LYS A 158 5.12 -7.40 -1.03
C LYS A 158 6.45 -7.64 -1.77
N ALA A 159 7.58 -7.19 -1.22
CA ALA A 159 8.90 -7.43 -1.77
C ALA A 159 9.16 -8.94 -1.95
N GLU A 160 9.79 -9.28 -3.07
CA GLU A 160 10.09 -10.65 -3.45
C GLU A 160 11.57 -10.77 -3.76
N PHE A 161 12.33 -11.48 -2.92
CA PHE A 161 13.74 -11.77 -3.15
C PHE A 161 13.88 -13.12 -3.85
N TYR A 162 14.59 -13.13 -4.97
CA TYR A 162 14.96 -14.32 -5.73
C TYR A 162 16.21 -14.98 -5.14
N VAL A 163 17.11 -14.14 -4.61
CA VAL A 163 18.31 -14.50 -3.85
C VAL A 163 18.36 -13.57 -2.65
N ASP A 164 18.59 -14.09 -1.45
CA ASP A 164 18.68 -13.27 -0.25
C ASP A 164 19.88 -13.63 0.65
N MET A 165 21.10 -13.41 0.16
CA MET A 165 22.31 -13.72 0.96
C MET A 165 22.62 -12.64 2.01
N LEU A 166 22.00 -11.47 1.92
CA LEU A 166 22.15 -10.36 2.87
C LEU A 166 21.05 -10.33 3.93
N HIS A 167 20.15 -11.32 3.96
CA HIS A 167 19.03 -11.40 4.90
C HIS A 167 18.12 -10.16 4.87
N CYS A 168 17.94 -9.57 3.68
CA CYS A 168 17.09 -8.40 3.47
C CYS A 168 15.62 -8.70 3.83
N GLN A 169 15.14 -9.92 3.62
CA GLN A 169 13.77 -10.29 3.95
C GLN A 169 13.50 -10.21 5.46
N GLU A 170 14.44 -10.70 6.29
CA GLU A 170 14.32 -10.64 7.76
C GLU A 170 14.26 -9.19 8.26
N ARG A 171 15.02 -8.28 7.63
CA ARG A 171 15.00 -6.85 7.94
C ARG A 171 13.70 -6.15 7.59
N LEU A 172 12.90 -6.71 6.68
CA LEU A 172 11.56 -6.20 6.36
C LEU A 172 10.45 -6.83 7.21
N GLU A 173 10.79 -7.73 8.14
CA GLU A 173 9.80 -8.39 9.00
C GLU A 173 9.04 -7.40 9.90
N PRO A 174 9.69 -6.41 10.54
CA PRO A 174 8.98 -5.37 11.31
C PRO A 174 8.00 -4.54 10.47
N LEU A 175 8.15 -4.57 9.14
CA LEU A 175 7.36 -3.81 8.17
C LEU A 175 6.29 -4.68 7.49
N ARG A 176 6.09 -5.94 7.89
CA ARG A 176 5.03 -6.80 7.32
C ARG A 176 3.65 -6.21 7.54
N PHE A 177 3.42 -5.64 8.72
CA PHE A 177 2.20 -4.96 9.08
C PHE A 177 2.41 -3.97 10.25
N TYR A 178 1.43 -3.12 10.52
CA TYR A 178 1.50 -2.17 11.64
C TYR A 178 1.75 -2.87 12.99
N PRO A 179 2.58 -2.28 13.88
CA PRO A 179 2.63 -2.67 15.28
C PRO A 179 1.24 -2.61 15.92
N GLU A 180 1.00 -3.45 16.93
CA GLU A 180 -0.33 -3.63 17.51
C GLU A 180 -0.95 -2.31 18.01
N ASN A 181 -0.17 -1.48 18.70
CA ASN A 181 -0.66 -0.21 19.23
C ASN A 181 -1.06 0.78 18.12
N VAL A 182 -0.24 0.86 17.06
CA VAL A 182 -0.52 1.66 15.86
C VAL A 182 -1.78 1.15 15.16
N TRP A 183 -1.91 -0.16 14.99
CA TRP A 183 -3.08 -0.79 14.39
C TRP A 183 -4.37 -0.48 15.16
N LEU A 184 -4.37 -0.63 16.49
CA LEU A 184 -5.52 -0.29 17.33
C LEU A 184 -5.89 1.20 17.20
N TYR A 185 -4.90 2.09 17.21
CA TYR A 185 -5.13 3.52 16.98
C TYR A 185 -5.78 3.79 15.61
N LEU A 186 -5.33 3.13 14.54
CA LEU A 186 -5.90 3.28 13.20
C LEU A 186 -7.33 2.75 13.10
N VAL A 187 -7.62 1.63 13.77
CA VAL A 187 -8.98 1.07 13.86
C VAL A 187 -9.90 2.03 14.62
N ALA A 188 -9.47 2.55 15.78
CA ALA A 188 -10.22 3.53 16.55
C ALA A 188 -10.48 4.80 15.72
N SER A 189 -9.45 5.30 15.04
CA SER A 189 -9.55 6.51 14.21
C SER A 189 -10.55 6.33 13.07
N CYS A 190 -10.48 5.21 12.33
CA CYS A 190 -11.43 4.93 11.27
C CYS A 190 -12.89 4.87 11.78
N TRP A 191 -13.15 4.21 12.92
CA TRP A 191 -14.48 4.20 13.51
C TRP A 191 -14.93 5.58 14.00
N SER A 192 -14.03 6.38 14.56
CA SER A 192 -14.32 7.77 14.96
C SER A 192 -14.77 8.60 13.76
N LEU A 193 -14.02 8.53 12.66
CA LEU A 193 -14.34 9.25 11.44
C LEU A 193 -15.64 8.75 10.79
N VAL A 194 -15.98 7.45 10.89
CA VAL A 194 -17.31 6.96 10.49
C VAL A 194 -18.39 7.59 11.37
N ALA A 195 -18.18 7.64 12.69
CA ALA A 195 -19.15 8.16 13.63
C ALA A 195 -19.47 9.65 13.44
N GLU A 196 -18.49 10.45 13.03
CA GLU A 196 -18.66 11.88 12.74
C GLU A 196 -19.68 12.14 11.62
N GLU A 197 -19.78 11.24 10.64
CA GLU A 197 -20.60 11.44 9.45
C GLU A 197 -21.77 10.45 9.31
N GLN A 198 -21.89 9.43 10.18
CA GLN A 198 -22.88 8.33 10.03
C GLN A 198 -24.33 8.81 9.85
N ALA A 199 -24.71 9.95 10.46
CA ALA A 199 -26.04 10.53 10.34
C ALA A 199 -26.23 11.41 9.08
N PHE A 200 -25.14 11.80 8.42
CA PHE A 200 -25.16 12.83 7.38
C PHE A 200 -25.72 12.33 6.05
N VAL A 201 -25.61 11.03 5.73
CA VAL A 201 -26.16 10.46 4.49
C VAL A 201 -27.68 10.67 4.40
N LYS A 202 -28.41 10.31 5.45
CA LYS A 202 -29.86 10.56 5.56
C LYS A 202 -30.16 12.03 5.82
N ARG A 203 -29.32 12.75 6.57
CA ARG A 203 -29.54 14.19 6.80
C ARG A 203 -29.52 14.98 5.49
N CYS A 204 -28.55 14.75 4.61
CA CYS A 204 -28.53 15.34 3.27
C CYS A 204 -29.77 14.94 2.45
N ALA A 205 -30.10 13.65 2.44
CA ALA A 205 -31.29 13.16 1.73
C ALA A 205 -32.60 13.82 2.22
N SER A 206 -32.73 14.06 3.53
CA SER A 206 -33.95 14.65 4.14
C SER A 206 -34.24 16.08 3.69
N VAL A 207 -33.27 16.78 3.09
CA VAL A 207 -33.44 18.13 2.53
C VAL A 207 -33.37 18.14 1.00
N GLY A 208 -33.44 16.98 0.35
CA GLY A 208 -33.37 16.84 -1.11
C GLY A 208 -31.96 16.87 -1.68
N ASP A 209 -30.91 16.87 -0.86
CA ASP A 209 -29.51 16.88 -1.31
C ASP A 209 -29.00 15.45 -1.58
N SER A 210 -29.37 14.91 -2.73
CA SER A 210 -28.93 13.56 -3.15
C SER A 210 -27.42 13.52 -3.44
N LEU A 211 -26.84 14.62 -3.95
CA LEU A 211 -25.41 14.71 -4.24
C LEU A 211 -24.58 14.69 -2.96
N GLY A 212 -24.91 15.52 -1.97
CA GLY A 212 -24.24 15.51 -0.67
C GLY A 212 -24.39 14.16 0.04
N SER A 213 -25.58 13.55 -0.04
CA SER A 213 -25.81 12.18 0.46
C SER A 213 -24.86 11.16 -0.19
N ALA A 214 -24.64 11.24 -1.51
CA ALA A 214 -23.70 10.36 -2.21
C ALA A 214 -22.24 10.62 -1.83
N LEU A 215 -21.82 11.89 -1.71
CA LEU A 215 -20.45 12.26 -1.32
C LEU A 215 -20.11 11.79 0.10
N VAL A 216 -21.03 11.97 1.05
CA VAL A 216 -20.86 11.47 2.42
C VAL A 216 -20.80 9.94 2.42
N CYS A 217 -21.71 9.27 1.69
CA CYS A 217 -21.71 7.82 1.57
C CYS A 217 -20.37 7.29 1.03
N GLY A 218 -19.81 7.94 0.00
CA GLY A 218 -18.51 7.57 -0.54
C GLY A 218 -17.38 7.63 0.50
N ARG A 219 -17.34 8.69 1.34
CA ARG A 219 -16.34 8.82 2.41
C ARG A 219 -16.49 7.73 3.47
N ILE A 220 -17.72 7.46 3.91
CA ILE A 220 -17.96 6.39 4.91
C ILE A 220 -17.62 5.03 4.31
N ALA A 221 -18.02 4.76 3.07
CA ALA A 221 -17.71 3.51 2.37
C ALA A 221 -16.19 3.27 2.27
N GLU A 222 -15.42 4.29 1.91
CA GLU A 222 -13.95 4.21 1.89
C GLU A 222 -13.39 3.85 3.27
N ARG A 223 -13.87 4.49 4.35
CA ARG A 223 -13.43 4.19 5.73
C ARG A 223 -13.78 2.76 6.15
N LEU A 224 -14.94 2.24 5.77
CA LEU A 224 -15.32 0.85 6.00
C LEU A 224 -14.42 -0.13 5.23
N MET A 225 -14.06 0.19 3.98
CA MET A 225 -13.09 -0.60 3.23
C MET A 225 -11.70 -0.59 3.89
N ARG A 226 -11.25 0.56 4.41
CA ARG A 226 -9.99 0.67 5.17
C ARG A 226 -10.01 -0.15 6.46
N LEU A 227 -11.11 -0.15 7.20
CA LEU A 227 -11.30 -1.05 8.34
C LEU A 227 -11.14 -2.51 7.93
N CYS A 228 -11.69 -2.91 6.78
CA CYS A 228 -11.52 -4.28 6.27
C CYS A 228 -10.05 -4.62 5.96
N PHE A 229 -9.28 -3.68 5.39
CA PHE A 229 -7.83 -3.85 5.20
C PHE A 229 -7.09 -4.03 6.53
N LEU A 230 -7.38 -3.16 7.51
CA LEU A 230 -6.81 -3.24 8.85
C LEU A 230 -7.15 -4.58 9.54
N TYR A 231 -8.38 -5.06 9.40
CA TYR A 231 -8.83 -6.34 9.96
C TYR A 231 -8.21 -7.55 9.27
N CYS A 232 -7.93 -7.46 7.97
CA CYS A 232 -7.20 -8.50 7.25
C CYS A 232 -5.69 -8.44 7.48
N ARG A 233 -5.19 -7.49 8.28
CA ARG A 233 -3.76 -7.21 8.47
C ARG A 233 -3.03 -6.98 7.13
N GLN A 234 -3.64 -6.18 6.25
CA GLN A 234 -3.08 -5.81 4.95
C GLN A 234 -3.09 -4.29 4.77
N TYR A 235 -1.98 -3.74 4.25
CA TYR A 235 -1.93 -2.35 3.83
C TYR A 235 -2.81 -2.10 2.60
N ALA A 236 -3.50 -0.96 2.55
CA ALA A 236 -4.26 -0.54 1.38
C ALA A 236 -3.33 -0.04 0.26
N PRO A 237 -3.62 -0.34 -1.02
CA PRO A 237 -2.85 0.19 -2.15
C PRO A 237 -3.27 1.62 -2.52
N TYR A 238 -2.61 2.19 -3.52
CA TYR A 238 -3.04 3.44 -4.16
C TYR A 238 -4.51 3.42 -4.59
N SER A 239 -5.13 4.61 -4.59
CA SER A 239 -6.55 4.83 -4.86
C SER A 239 -7.08 4.10 -6.11
N LYS A 240 -6.32 4.08 -7.21
CA LYS A 240 -6.71 3.39 -8.46
C LYS A 240 -6.86 1.86 -8.32
N TRP A 241 -6.22 1.25 -7.33
CA TRP A 241 -6.30 -0.18 -7.05
C TRP A 241 -7.11 -0.51 -5.80
N PHE A 242 -7.54 0.50 -5.03
CA PHE A 242 -8.19 0.32 -3.74
C PHE A 242 -9.44 -0.57 -3.83
N GLY A 243 -10.32 -0.31 -4.80
CA GLY A 243 -11.50 -1.14 -5.05
C GLY A 243 -11.16 -2.58 -5.47
N THR A 244 -10.22 -2.75 -6.40
CA THR A 244 -9.77 -4.08 -6.87
C THR A 244 -9.19 -4.92 -5.72
N ALA A 245 -8.34 -4.31 -4.89
CA ALA A 245 -7.73 -4.96 -3.75
C ALA A 245 -8.76 -5.29 -2.66
N PHE A 246 -9.72 -4.39 -2.40
CA PHE A 246 -10.82 -4.65 -1.46
C PHE A 246 -11.65 -5.87 -1.86
N GLN A 247 -11.92 -6.04 -3.16
CA GLN A 247 -12.65 -7.21 -3.66
C GLN A 247 -11.89 -8.53 -3.44
N GLN A 248 -10.57 -8.49 -3.26
CA GLN A 248 -9.73 -9.67 -3.01
C GLN A 248 -9.57 -10.01 -1.52
N LEU A 249 -10.03 -9.15 -0.60
CA LEU A 249 -9.92 -9.41 0.84
C LEU A 249 -10.71 -10.67 1.26
N PRO A 250 -10.20 -11.48 2.19
CA PRO A 250 -10.86 -12.68 2.69
C PRO A 250 -11.94 -12.35 3.75
N ILE A 251 -12.89 -11.49 3.38
CA ILE A 251 -14.02 -11.05 4.21
C ILE A 251 -15.35 -11.55 3.63
N PRO A 252 -16.45 -11.59 4.42
CA PRO A 252 -17.76 -12.01 3.92
C PRO A 252 -18.20 -11.24 2.68
N GLN A 253 -18.71 -11.95 1.66
CA GLN A 253 -19.14 -11.33 0.41
C GLN A 253 -20.28 -10.33 0.62
N GLU A 254 -21.20 -10.61 1.55
CA GLU A 254 -22.30 -9.70 1.89
C GLU A 254 -21.84 -8.31 2.35
N LEU A 255 -20.66 -8.22 2.99
CA LEU A 255 -20.09 -6.94 3.40
C LEU A 255 -19.58 -6.15 2.19
N LYS A 256 -18.91 -6.83 1.25
CA LYS A 256 -18.48 -6.22 -0.02
C LYS A 256 -19.68 -5.74 -0.83
N ASP A 257 -20.73 -6.56 -0.90
CA ASP A 257 -21.95 -6.26 -1.63
C ASP A 257 -22.70 -5.08 -1.02
N ALA A 258 -22.83 -5.02 0.31
CA ALA A 258 -23.47 -3.90 1.00
C ALA A 258 -22.74 -2.56 0.77
N ILE A 259 -21.40 -2.55 0.85
CA ILE A 259 -20.59 -1.36 0.54
C ILE A 259 -20.78 -0.95 -0.93
N GLY A 260 -20.69 -1.90 -1.85
CA GLY A 260 -20.86 -1.64 -3.29
C GLY A 260 -22.25 -1.10 -3.62
N ALA A 261 -23.30 -1.70 -3.05
CA ALA A 261 -24.68 -1.28 -3.23
C ALA A 261 -24.93 0.13 -2.68
N ALA A 262 -24.36 0.48 -1.52
CA ALA A 262 -24.46 1.82 -0.95
C ALA A 262 -23.87 2.88 -1.89
N VAL A 263 -22.66 2.64 -2.41
CA VAL A 263 -21.97 3.58 -3.31
C VAL A 263 -22.69 3.70 -4.65
N ALA A 264 -23.23 2.60 -5.19
CA ALA A 264 -23.92 2.58 -6.48
C ALA A 264 -25.38 3.08 -6.43
N ALA A 265 -25.97 3.22 -5.23
CA ALA A 265 -27.38 3.57 -5.07
C ALA A 265 -27.69 4.98 -5.60
N THR A 266 -28.64 5.06 -6.52
CA THR A 266 -29.22 6.31 -7.02
C THR A 266 -30.37 6.80 -6.13
N ASP A 267 -31.10 5.88 -5.51
CA ASP A 267 -32.12 6.15 -4.51
C ASP A 267 -31.49 6.41 -3.13
N THR A 268 -31.96 7.46 -2.44
CA THR A 268 -31.36 7.91 -1.18
C THR A 268 -31.72 7.02 0.01
N ALA A 269 -32.88 6.36 0.00
CA ALA A 269 -33.28 5.43 1.06
C ALA A 269 -32.46 4.14 0.94
N GLN A 270 -32.34 3.57 -0.26
CA GLN A 270 -31.48 2.42 -0.52
C GLN A 270 -30.02 2.69 -0.15
N ARG A 271 -29.51 3.91 -0.40
CA ARG A 271 -28.16 4.31 -0.01
C ARG A 271 -27.96 4.25 1.51
N GLU A 272 -28.90 4.79 2.29
CA GLU A 272 -28.87 4.71 3.75
C GLU A 272 -28.92 3.26 4.22
N ASP A 273 -29.89 2.49 3.76
CA ASP A 273 -30.12 1.10 4.19
C ASP A 273 -28.87 0.23 3.95
N ASN A 274 -28.29 0.30 2.76
CA ASN A 274 -27.08 -0.45 2.42
C ASN A 274 -25.87 0.01 3.22
N LEU A 275 -25.70 1.33 3.43
CA LEU A 275 -24.55 1.85 4.16
C LEU A 275 -24.61 1.48 5.65
N VAL A 276 -25.79 1.53 6.27
CA VAL A 276 -25.96 1.17 7.68
C VAL A 276 -25.83 -0.34 7.86
N ARG A 277 -26.32 -1.14 6.90
CA ARG A 277 -26.03 -2.59 6.86
C ARG A 277 -24.52 -2.86 6.72
N ALA A 278 -23.81 -2.13 5.87
CA ALA A 278 -22.36 -2.24 5.74
C ALA A 278 -21.63 -1.90 7.04
N GLN A 279 -22.03 -0.81 7.73
CA GLN A 279 -21.48 -0.47 9.05
C GLN A 279 -21.70 -1.60 10.06
N GLN A 280 -22.91 -2.14 10.15
CA GLN A 280 -23.23 -3.28 11.02
C GLN A 280 -22.36 -4.50 10.71
N LEU A 281 -22.23 -4.87 9.43
CA LEU A 281 -21.42 -6.01 9.00
C LEU A 281 -19.94 -5.82 9.34
N THR A 282 -19.39 -4.61 9.18
CA THR A 282 -18.02 -4.30 9.59
C THR A 282 -17.85 -4.38 11.11
N ALA A 283 -18.85 -3.96 11.90
CA ALA A 283 -18.84 -4.10 13.36
C ALA A 283 -18.94 -5.58 13.80
N GLN A 284 -19.71 -6.39 13.09
CA GLN A 284 -19.76 -7.84 13.31
C GLN A 284 -18.43 -8.51 12.97
N LEU A 285 -17.76 -8.09 11.89
CA LEU A 285 -16.41 -8.54 11.56
C LEU A 285 -15.42 -8.18 12.69
N HIS A 286 -15.46 -6.94 13.19
CA HIS A 286 -14.67 -6.51 14.35
C HIS A 286 -14.84 -7.46 15.55
N ASN A 287 -16.10 -7.72 15.94
CA ASN A 287 -16.41 -8.61 17.07
C ASN A 287 -15.94 -10.06 16.80
N SER A 288 -16.11 -10.57 15.58
CA SER A 288 -15.73 -11.94 15.21
C SER A 288 -14.21 -12.17 15.27
N LEU A 289 -13.42 -11.11 15.07
CA LEU A 289 -11.96 -11.15 15.14
C LEU A 289 -11.43 -10.97 16.57
N GLY A 290 -12.30 -10.68 17.55
CA GLY A 290 -11.90 -10.49 18.94
C GLY A 290 -10.92 -9.32 19.12
N VAL A 291 -11.05 -8.26 18.31
CA VAL A 291 -10.16 -7.08 18.39
C VAL A 291 -10.26 -6.40 19.76
N THR A 292 -11.47 -6.35 20.31
CA THR A 292 -11.79 -5.91 21.69
C THR A 292 -12.91 -6.78 22.25
N GLU A 293 -13.43 -6.44 23.44
CA GLU A 293 -14.71 -6.97 23.89
C GLU A 293 -15.83 -6.67 22.88
N ALA A 294 -16.85 -7.55 22.85
CA ALA A 294 -17.93 -7.41 21.88
C ALA A 294 -18.71 -6.10 22.09
N VAL A 295 -18.76 -5.28 21.05
CA VAL A 295 -19.53 -4.02 21.03
C VAL A 295 -20.88 -4.25 20.33
N PRO A 296 -22.00 -3.74 20.86
CA PRO A 296 -23.30 -3.86 20.18
C PRO A 296 -23.26 -3.29 18.76
N ALA A 297 -23.77 -4.06 17.80
CA ALA A 297 -23.82 -3.71 16.37
C ALA A 297 -25.28 -3.60 15.86
N GLU A 298 -26.21 -3.24 16.74
CA GLU A 298 -27.62 -3.08 16.39
C GLU A 298 -27.85 -1.80 15.58
N ILE A 299 -28.73 -1.88 14.59
CA ILE A 299 -29.17 -0.72 13.82
C ILE A 299 -30.31 -0.06 14.59
N VAL A 300 -30.15 1.22 14.93
CA VAL A 300 -31.09 1.96 15.77
C VAL A 300 -31.33 3.39 15.26
N PRO A 301 -32.48 4.01 15.60
CA PRO A 301 -32.74 5.41 15.31
C PRO A 301 -31.77 6.36 16.01
N TYR A 302 -31.17 7.29 15.28
CA TYR A 302 -30.21 8.26 15.80
C TYR A 302 -30.89 9.32 16.67
N PHE A 303 -30.81 9.15 17.99
CA PHE A 303 -31.48 10.02 18.97
C PHE A 303 -32.98 10.21 18.68
N GLY A 304 -33.66 9.13 18.29
CA GLY A 304 -35.10 9.12 17.99
C GLY A 304 -35.51 9.76 16.66
N ARG A 305 -34.55 10.11 15.79
CA ARG A 305 -34.80 10.64 14.44
C ARG A 305 -34.99 9.50 13.44
N ASP A 306 -35.63 9.80 12.30
CA ASP A 306 -35.66 8.92 11.11
C ASP A 306 -34.30 8.95 10.39
N ILE A 307 -33.27 8.45 11.08
CA ILE A 307 -31.89 8.28 10.63
C ILE A 307 -31.38 7.00 11.30
N GLN A 308 -30.89 6.05 10.53
CA GLN A 308 -30.38 4.78 11.07
C GLN A 308 -28.86 4.86 11.32
N VAL A 309 -28.41 4.35 12.47
CA VAL A 309 -26.98 4.29 12.84
C VAL A 309 -26.67 3.02 13.63
N ILE A 310 -25.38 2.73 13.83
CA ILE A 310 -24.91 1.71 14.78
C ILE A 310 -24.19 2.30 16.01
N TYR A 311 -24.09 3.64 16.10
CA TYR A 311 -23.24 4.33 17.07
C TYR A 311 -21.78 3.85 17.00
N ALA A 312 -21.16 4.04 15.83
CA ALA A 312 -19.76 3.70 15.55
C ALA A 312 -18.76 4.27 16.58
N ASP A 313 -19.12 5.38 17.24
CA ASP A 313 -18.37 5.98 18.33
C ASP A 313 -18.15 5.01 19.49
N LYS A 314 -19.09 4.11 19.80
CA LYS A 314 -18.91 3.12 20.86
C LYS A 314 -17.77 2.15 20.54
N ILE A 315 -17.65 1.73 19.28
CA ILE A 315 -16.56 0.85 18.83
C ILE A 315 -15.24 1.62 18.90
N SER A 316 -15.22 2.86 18.40
CA SER A 316 -14.05 3.73 18.50
C SER A 316 -13.55 3.89 19.95
N HIS A 317 -14.43 4.22 20.90
CA HIS A 317 -14.07 4.38 22.31
C HIS A 317 -13.55 3.08 22.94
N THR A 318 -14.17 1.94 22.59
CA THR A 318 -13.77 0.62 23.10
C THR A 318 -12.36 0.28 22.64
N VAL A 319 -12.08 0.44 21.34
CA VAL A 319 -10.74 0.24 20.77
C VAL A 319 -9.75 1.23 21.35
N ARG A 320 -10.14 2.50 21.52
CA ARG A 320 -9.27 3.53 22.11
C ARG A 320 -8.84 3.18 23.53
N GLY A 321 -9.67 2.52 24.32
CA GLY A 321 -9.31 2.04 25.67
C GLY A 321 -8.14 1.05 25.69
N HIS A 322 -7.81 0.42 24.56
CA HIS A 322 -6.70 -0.51 24.41
C HIS A 322 -5.43 0.13 23.84
N VAL A 323 -5.52 1.38 23.36
CA VAL A 323 -4.37 2.14 22.84
C VAL A 323 -3.53 2.66 24.00
N GLN A 324 -2.22 2.55 23.91
CA GLN A 324 -1.24 2.88 24.95
C GLN A 324 -0.29 4.02 24.51
N GLY A 325 0.48 4.52 25.47
CA GLY A 325 1.54 5.51 25.22
C GLY A 325 1.03 6.83 24.65
N ALA A 326 1.82 7.47 23.80
CA ALA A 326 1.50 8.77 23.21
C ALA A 326 0.22 8.73 22.36
N LEU A 327 -0.09 7.59 21.72
CA LEU A 327 -1.30 7.45 20.92
C LEU A 327 -2.58 7.39 21.75
N ALA A 328 -2.50 7.13 23.06
CA ALA A 328 -3.68 7.04 23.94
C ALA A 328 -4.39 8.39 24.15
N SER A 329 -3.69 9.52 23.95
CA SER A 329 -4.29 10.86 23.99
C SER A 329 -4.28 11.61 22.64
N ALA A 330 -3.53 11.12 21.64
CA ALA A 330 -3.50 11.68 20.29
C ALA A 330 -4.89 11.79 19.62
N PRO A 331 -5.18 12.84 18.84
CA PRO A 331 -6.44 12.99 18.13
C PRO A 331 -6.69 11.82 17.17
N LEU A 332 -7.93 11.35 17.05
CA LEU A 332 -8.33 10.17 16.25
C LEU A 332 -8.50 10.50 14.76
N ILE A 333 -7.41 10.95 14.14
CA ILE A 333 -7.41 11.37 12.72
C ILE A 333 -6.93 10.27 11.78
N GLY A 334 -6.24 9.23 12.27
CA GLY A 334 -5.70 8.14 11.44
C GLY A 334 -4.28 8.42 10.93
N SER A 335 -3.72 7.57 10.08
CA SER A 335 -2.37 7.78 9.51
C SER A 335 -2.34 8.85 8.42
N LEU A 336 -1.13 9.27 8.02
CA LEU A 336 -0.90 10.12 6.86
C LEU A 336 -1.69 9.68 5.60
N SER A 337 -1.72 8.39 5.30
CA SER A 337 -2.43 7.85 4.13
C SER A 337 -3.95 7.76 4.26
N GLN A 338 -4.49 8.02 5.44
CA GLN A 338 -5.94 8.07 5.70
C GLN A 338 -6.48 9.51 5.70
N VAL A 339 -5.66 10.49 6.08
CA VAL A 339 -6.08 11.92 6.17
C VAL A 339 -5.73 12.76 4.95
N ALA A 340 -4.73 12.34 4.18
CA ALA A 340 -4.32 12.99 2.95
C ALA A 340 -4.54 12.06 1.76
N ASN A 341 -4.67 12.64 0.57
CA ASN A 341 -4.55 11.97 -0.73
C ASN A 341 -3.54 12.73 -1.63
N PHE A 342 -2.58 13.41 -1.02
CA PHE A 342 -1.61 14.27 -1.70
C PHE A 342 -0.29 13.50 -1.89
N THR A 343 0.00 13.09 -3.12
CA THR A 343 1.25 12.37 -3.44
C THR A 343 2.49 13.18 -3.04
N THR A 344 2.46 14.51 -3.18
CA THR A 344 3.55 15.40 -2.74
C THR A 344 3.93 15.22 -1.27
N LEU A 345 2.96 14.94 -0.40
CA LEU A 345 3.21 14.77 1.03
C LEU A 345 3.77 13.38 1.37
N TYR A 346 3.46 12.37 0.55
CA TYR A 346 3.95 11.02 0.76
C TYR A 346 5.39 10.81 0.29
N GLU A 347 5.77 11.48 -0.80
CA GLU A 347 7.09 11.31 -1.44
C GLU A 347 8.17 12.18 -0.78
N ASP A 348 7.80 13.18 0.03
CA ASP A 348 8.73 14.12 0.68
C ASP A 348 8.99 13.70 2.14
N ILE A 349 10.09 12.97 2.33
CA ILE A 349 10.53 12.47 3.65
C ILE A 349 10.62 13.58 4.71
N PRO A 350 11.28 14.73 4.45
CA PRO A 350 11.31 15.86 5.38
C PRO A 350 9.93 16.35 5.86
N LEU A 351 8.89 16.31 5.01
CA LEU A 351 7.54 16.73 5.41
C LEU A 351 6.90 15.78 6.42
N ARG A 352 7.30 14.50 6.46
CA ARG A 352 6.74 13.53 7.41
C ARG A 352 6.98 13.90 8.88
N ARG A 353 8.15 14.46 9.20
CA ARG A 353 8.42 14.98 10.56
C ARG A 353 7.46 16.09 10.99
N ARG A 354 6.91 16.84 10.03
CA ARG A 354 5.89 17.87 10.34
C ARG A 354 4.52 17.26 10.57
N VAL A 355 4.23 16.11 9.94
CA VAL A 355 2.98 15.35 10.14
C VAL A 355 2.91 14.78 11.55
N GLU A 356 4.05 14.37 12.13
CA GLU A 356 4.10 13.84 13.51
C GLU A 356 3.52 14.82 14.54
N GLY A 357 3.65 16.13 14.31
CA GLY A 357 3.06 17.17 15.15
C GLY A 357 1.53 17.17 15.19
N LEU A 358 0.85 16.49 14.26
CA LEU A 358 -0.62 16.34 14.30
C LEU A 358 -1.07 15.35 15.38
N TYR A 359 -0.17 14.51 15.88
CA TYR A 359 -0.46 13.48 16.89
C TYR A 359 0.02 13.88 18.29
N GLN A 360 0.71 15.02 18.40
CA GLN A 360 1.21 15.58 19.64
C GLN A 360 0.22 16.65 20.15
N GLU A 361 0.03 16.71 21.47
CA GLU A 361 -0.82 17.73 22.12
C GLU A 361 -0.20 19.13 22.12
#